data_AF-A0AAV4HPF3-F1
#
_entry.id   AF-A0AAV4HPF3-F1
#
_cell.length_a   1.000
_cell.length_b   1.000
_cell.length_c   1.000
_cell.angle_alpha   90.00
_cell.angle_beta   90.00
_cell.angle_gamma   90.00
#
_symmetry.space_group_name_H-M   'P 1'
#
loop_
_entity.id
_entity.type
_entity.pdbx_description
1 polymer ?
#
loop_
_entity_poly.entity_id
_entity_poly.type
_entity_poly.pdbx_seq_one_letter_code
_entity_poly.pdbx_strand_id
1 'polypeptide(L)'
;MNQYYGQQEPCDTMMVGDKLDNKGYGIATYINHPLRHNINIGVLTLKEKGELIKLTQKWWYDKGQCGDAGHSKESTGGQRALTLSNVSGIFHILIGGLVLAMMTASLEYLVQRKLRNRRKILEEKRRSYTMPDPPPPPRRKCFDSDLDRPAGRGPGWENGYTYEPSTEMEQQNLMSPETEETKLE
;
A
#
# COMPACT_ATOMS: atom_id res chain seq x y z
N MET A 1 -17.72 43.18 -2.26
CA MET A 1 -18.38 43.18 -3.58
C MET A 1 -18.21 41.87 -4.35
N ASN A 2 -17.21 41.05 -4.03
CA ASN A 2 -16.88 39.85 -4.83
C ASN A 2 -17.86 38.67 -4.72
N GLN A 3 -18.76 38.67 -3.73
CA GLN A 3 -19.71 37.57 -3.56
C GLN A 3 -20.74 37.43 -4.70
N TYR A 4 -21.01 38.49 -5.47
CA TYR A 4 -21.94 38.42 -6.61
C TYR A 4 -21.33 37.66 -7.78
N TYR A 5 -20.07 37.97 -8.09
CA TYR A 5 -19.35 37.38 -9.23
C TYR A 5 -19.05 35.90 -9.00
N GLY A 6 -18.80 35.48 -7.76
CA GLY A 6 -18.64 34.05 -7.43
C GLY A 6 -19.90 33.21 -7.61
N GLN A 7 -21.08 33.85 -7.72
CA GLN A 7 -22.37 33.18 -7.95
C GLN A 7 -22.85 33.31 -9.41
N GLN A 8 -22.03 33.86 -10.31
CA GLN A 8 -22.29 33.91 -11.75
C GLN A 8 -21.51 32.83 -12.49
N GLU A 9 -22.02 32.40 -13.64
CA GLU A 9 -21.31 31.46 -14.51
C GLU A 9 -20.10 32.13 -15.17
N PRO A 10 -18.95 31.45 -15.30
CA PRO A 10 -18.62 30.12 -14.76
C PRO A 10 -18.26 30.21 -13.26
N CYS A 11 -18.80 29.31 -12.43
CA CYS A 11 -18.67 29.24 -10.97
C CYS A 11 -17.25 28.91 -10.46
N ASP A 12 -16.23 29.56 -11.01
CA ASP A 12 -14.81 29.25 -10.84
C ASP A 12 -14.12 30.23 -9.86
N THR A 13 -14.84 31.24 -9.38
CA THR A 13 -14.29 32.25 -8.47
C THR A 13 -14.83 32.08 -7.06
N MET A 14 -13.94 31.87 -6.09
CA MET A 14 -14.28 31.89 -4.67
C MET A 14 -13.67 33.12 -3.97
N MET A 15 -14.38 33.64 -2.97
CA MET A 15 -13.82 34.68 -2.10
C MET A 15 -12.85 34.04 -1.11
N VAL A 16 -11.58 34.43 -1.19
CA VAL A 16 -10.53 33.98 -0.25
C VAL A 16 -10.17 35.13 0.69
N GLY A 17 -10.20 34.87 1.99
CA GLY A 17 -9.88 35.84 3.03
C GLY A 17 -11.01 36.80 3.40
N ASP A 18 -10.80 37.56 4.49
CA ASP A 18 -11.76 38.54 4.99
C ASP A 18 -11.73 39.85 4.17
N LYS A 19 -12.80 40.63 4.29
CA LYS A 19 -12.83 41.98 3.71
C LYS A 19 -11.80 42.86 4.42
N LEU A 20 -10.82 43.38 3.66
CA LEU A 20 -9.80 44.29 4.18
C LEU A 20 -10.38 45.62 4.69
N ASP A 21 -11.58 45.99 4.24
CA ASP A 21 -12.27 47.22 4.60
C ASP A 21 -13.74 47.02 4.99
N ASN A 22 -14.15 47.66 6.08
CA ASN A 22 -15.56 47.77 6.45
C ASN A 22 -16.17 49.02 5.80
N LYS A 23 -16.56 48.90 4.53
CA LYS A 23 -17.33 49.92 3.82
C LYS A 23 -18.83 49.66 3.92
N GLY A 24 -19.59 50.71 4.18
CA GLY A 24 -21.05 50.70 4.17
C GLY A 24 -21.62 51.47 2.99
N TYR A 25 -22.79 51.04 2.49
CA TYR A 25 -23.54 51.76 1.46
C TYR A 25 -24.59 52.66 2.11
N GLY A 26 -24.83 53.84 1.53
CA GLY A 26 -25.83 54.80 1.99
C GLY A 26 -26.59 55.42 0.83
N ILE A 27 -27.80 55.91 1.10
CA ILE A 27 -28.63 56.62 0.13
C ILE A 27 -28.32 58.11 0.25
N ALA A 28 -27.80 58.72 -0.83
CA ALA A 28 -27.49 60.14 -0.85
C ALA A 28 -28.72 60.97 -1.22
N THR A 29 -28.95 62.07 -0.49
CA THR A 29 -29.98 63.08 -0.77
C THR A 29 -29.34 64.46 -0.81
N TYR A 30 -29.94 65.41 -1.53
CA TYR A 30 -29.50 66.82 -1.50
C TYR A 30 -29.51 67.39 -0.07
N ILE A 31 -28.61 68.33 0.20
CA ILE A 31 -28.46 68.92 1.54
C ILE A 31 -29.72 69.73 1.90
N ASN A 32 -30.22 69.58 3.12
CA ASN A 32 -31.46 70.23 3.60
C ASN A 32 -32.77 69.81 2.89
N HIS A 33 -32.78 68.67 2.19
CA HIS A 33 -34.02 68.17 1.60
C HIS A 33 -35.00 67.64 2.68
N PRO A 34 -36.28 68.04 2.69
CA PRO A 34 -37.25 67.63 3.71
C PRO A 34 -37.49 66.10 3.75
N LEU A 35 -37.30 65.41 2.62
CA LEU A 35 -37.43 63.94 2.55
C LEU A 35 -36.29 63.18 3.24
N ARG A 36 -35.15 63.82 3.55
CA ARG A 36 -34.00 63.15 4.16
C ARG A 36 -34.39 62.47 5.47
N HIS A 37 -35.19 63.14 6.29
CA HIS A 37 -35.65 62.61 7.57
C HIS A 37 -36.51 61.35 7.37
N ASN A 38 -37.50 61.44 6.47
CA ASN A 38 -38.42 60.34 6.21
C ASN A 38 -37.70 59.11 5.61
N ILE A 39 -36.73 59.31 4.73
CA ILE A 39 -35.92 58.23 4.14
C ILE A 39 -35.08 57.53 5.23
N ASN A 40 -34.46 58.30 6.13
CA ASN A 40 -33.65 57.73 7.21
C ASN A 40 -34.50 56.84 8.14
N ILE A 41 -35.68 57.32 8.56
CA ILE A 41 -36.61 56.53 9.38
C ILE A 41 -37.13 55.31 8.63
N GLY A 42 -37.41 55.44 7.33
CA GLY A 42 -37.81 54.32 6.48
C GLY A 42 -36.74 53.22 6.46
N VAL A 43 -35.47 53.57 6.17
CA VAL A 43 -34.37 52.59 6.14
C VAL A 43 -34.16 51.93 7.51
N LEU A 44 -34.24 52.68 8.60
CA LEU A 44 -34.15 52.14 9.96
C LEU A 44 -35.26 51.11 10.21
N THR A 45 -36.50 51.44 9.84
CA THR A 45 -37.66 50.54 9.99
C THR A 45 -37.49 49.27 9.15
N LEU A 46 -37.01 49.38 7.90
CA LEU A 46 -36.77 48.21 7.04
C LEU A 46 -35.63 47.33 7.58
N LYS A 47 -34.61 47.93 8.21
CA LYS A 47 -33.53 47.22 8.88
C LYS A 47 -34.03 46.47 10.11
N GLU A 48 -34.84 47.10 10.96
CA GLU A 48 -35.43 46.49 12.16
C GLU A 48 -36.39 45.35 11.81
N LYS A 49 -37.18 45.51 10.74
CA LYS A 49 -38.06 44.45 10.22
C LYS A 49 -37.33 43.31 9.52
N GLY A 50 -36.03 43.45 9.25
CA GLY A 50 -35.22 42.44 8.55
C GLY A 50 -35.55 42.31 7.05
N GLU A 51 -36.30 43.23 6.46
CA GLU A 51 -36.65 43.18 5.04
C GLU A 51 -35.42 43.37 4.14
N LEU A 52 -34.44 44.15 4.59
CA LEU A 52 -33.16 44.31 3.88
C LEU A 52 -32.47 42.96 3.69
N ILE A 53 -32.44 42.13 4.73
CA ILE A 53 -31.81 40.80 4.70
C ILE A 53 -32.54 39.90 3.70
N LYS A 54 -33.89 39.95 3.70
CA LYS A 54 -34.72 39.20 2.76
C LYS A 54 -34.47 39.61 1.31
N LEU A 55 -34.30 40.91 1.06
CA LEU A 55 -33.97 41.43 -0.27
C LEU A 55 -32.57 41.02 -0.70
N THR A 56 -31.58 41.07 0.19
CA THR A 56 -30.23 40.56 -0.09
C THR A 56 -30.26 39.07 -0.42
N GLN A 57 -31.01 38.26 0.33
CA GLN A 57 -31.15 36.83 0.04
C GLN A 57 -31.70 36.60 -1.37
N LYS A 58 -32.79 37.29 -1.69
CA LYS A 58 -33.48 37.17 -2.98
C LYS A 58 -32.62 37.55 -4.17
N TRP A 59 -31.85 38.62 -4.07
CA TRP A 59 -31.06 39.12 -5.21
C TRP A 59 -29.69 38.47 -5.33
N TRP A 60 -29.13 37.97 -4.23
CA TRP A 60 -27.76 37.48 -4.20
C TRP A 60 -27.66 35.96 -4.24
N TYR A 61 -28.62 35.25 -3.64
CA TYR A 61 -28.61 33.79 -3.54
C TYR A 61 -29.67 33.17 -4.46
N ASP A 62 -30.92 33.66 -4.45
CA ASP A 62 -32.00 33.06 -5.27
C ASP A 62 -31.87 33.39 -6.77
N LYS A 63 -31.14 34.47 -7.10
CA LYS A 63 -30.84 34.89 -8.48
C LYS A 63 -29.44 34.50 -8.95
N GLY A 64 -28.66 33.84 -8.10
CA GLY A 64 -27.38 33.25 -8.49
C GLY A 64 -27.58 32.20 -9.59
N GLN A 65 -26.91 32.38 -10.72
CA GLN A 65 -26.98 31.43 -11.85
C GLN A 65 -26.14 30.19 -11.61
N CYS A 66 -25.12 30.31 -10.76
CA CYS A 66 -24.61 29.18 -10.02
C CYS A 66 -25.74 28.74 -9.11
N GLY A 67 -26.49 27.71 -9.51
CA GLY A 67 -27.39 27.02 -8.60
C GLY A 67 -26.62 26.55 -7.37
N ASP A 68 -27.27 25.75 -6.55
CA ASP A 68 -26.69 25.14 -5.36
C ASP A 68 -25.46 24.21 -5.61
N ALA A 69 -24.80 24.33 -6.76
CA ALA A 69 -23.51 23.74 -7.10
C ALA A 69 -22.37 24.14 -6.15
N GLY A 70 -22.53 25.20 -5.35
CA GLY A 70 -21.60 25.52 -4.26
C GLY A 70 -22.02 25.04 -2.86
N HIS A 71 -23.31 24.71 -2.63
CA HIS A 71 -23.82 24.49 -1.26
C HIS A 71 -24.90 23.41 -1.07
N SER A 72 -25.51 22.85 -2.11
CA SER A 72 -26.46 21.72 -2.01
C SER A 72 -26.20 20.58 -2.99
N LYS A 73 -24.93 20.22 -3.15
CA LYS A 73 -24.59 18.79 -3.27
C LYS A 73 -23.68 18.25 -2.17
N GLU A 74 -23.21 19.10 -1.23
CA GLU A 74 -22.35 18.62 -0.14
C GLU A 74 -22.77 19.04 1.29
N SER A 75 -23.67 20.00 1.48
CA SER A 75 -23.85 20.61 2.82
C SER A 75 -25.27 20.67 3.37
N THR A 76 -26.21 19.82 2.93
CA THR A 76 -27.45 19.60 3.71
C THR A 76 -27.95 18.16 3.58
N GLY A 77 -27.69 17.34 4.60
CA GLY A 77 -28.42 16.09 4.84
C GLY A 77 -27.75 14.76 4.48
N GLY A 78 -26.53 14.78 3.91
CA GLY A 78 -25.79 13.57 3.53
C GLY A 78 -24.32 13.65 3.92
N GLN A 79 -24.02 13.39 5.19
CA GLN A 79 -22.72 12.84 5.61
C GLN A 79 -21.46 13.69 5.32
N ARG A 80 -21.32 14.84 5.98
CA ARG A 80 -20.00 15.29 6.50
C ARG A 80 -19.56 14.48 7.73
N ALA A 81 -19.90 13.20 7.75
CA ALA A 81 -19.34 12.21 8.66
C ALA A 81 -18.15 11.59 7.94
N LEU A 82 -17.04 11.31 8.65
CA LEU A 82 -15.85 10.63 8.14
C LEU A 82 -16.20 9.68 6.99
N THR A 83 -15.99 10.13 5.74
CA THR A 83 -16.61 9.49 4.59
C THR A 83 -16.03 8.10 4.44
N LEU A 84 -16.91 7.13 4.17
CA LEU A 84 -16.53 5.75 3.82
C LEU A 84 -15.48 5.73 2.69
N SER A 85 -15.49 6.76 1.84
CA SER A 85 -14.52 7.02 0.78
C SER A 85 -13.07 7.15 1.27
N ASN A 86 -12.83 7.79 2.42
CA ASN A 86 -11.48 7.99 2.95
C ASN A 86 -10.92 6.73 3.63
N VAL A 87 -11.78 5.91 4.26
CA VAL A 87 -11.40 4.65 4.93
C VAL A 87 -11.37 3.44 3.97
N SER A 88 -11.84 3.63 2.73
CA SER A 88 -11.86 2.63 1.66
C SER A 88 -10.51 1.95 1.43
N GLY A 89 -9.40 2.67 1.61
CA GLY A 89 -8.06 2.14 1.41
C GLY A 89 -7.75 0.90 2.26
N ILE A 90 -8.19 0.87 3.53
CA ILE A 90 -7.90 -0.24 4.45
C ILE A 90 -8.63 -1.53 4.01
N PHE A 91 -9.88 -1.42 3.56
CA PHE A 91 -10.63 -2.57 3.07
C PHE A 91 -9.97 -3.21 1.84
N HIS A 92 -9.45 -2.39 0.93
CA HIS A 92 -8.76 -2.88 -0.27
C HIS A 92 -7.45 -3.60 0.06
N ILE A 93 -6.69 -3.12 1.06
CA ILE A 93 -5.47 -3.79 1.52
C ILE A 93 -5.80 -5.14 2.16
N LEU A 94 -6.87 -5.22 2.96
CA LEU A 94 -7.30 -6.48 3.57
C LEU A 94 -7.73 -7.52 2.52
N ILE A 95 -8.53 -7.11 1.53
CA ILE A 95 -8.97 -8.00 0.44
C ILE A 95 -7.77 -8.43 -0.40
N GLY A 96 -6.88 -7.49 -0.75
CA GLY A 96 -5.67 -7.78 -1.50
C GLY A 96 -4.74 -8.75 -0.78
N GLY A 97 -4.53 -8.56 0.53
CA GLY A 97 -3.73 -9.44 1.38
C GLY A 97 -4.31 -10.85 1.48
N LEU A 98 -5.64 -10.99 1.62
CA LEU A 98 -6.31 -12.28 1.65
C LEU A 98 -6.16 -13.05 0.32
N VAL A 99 -6.32 -12.37 -0.80
CA VAL A 99 -6.16 -12.97 -2.14
C VAL A 99 -4.70 -13.39 -2.37
N LEU A 100 -3.73 -12.53 -2.04
CA LEU A 100 -2.31 -12.86 -2.14
C LEU A 100 -1.94 -14.06 -1.26
N ALA A 101 -2.42 -14.11 -0.01
CA ALA A 101 -2.18 -15.22 0.89
C ALA A 101 -2.78 -16.54 0.37
N MET A 102 -4.01 -16.51 -0.20
CA MET A 102 -4.59 -17.70 -0.83
C MET A 102 -3.79 -18.14 -2.07
N MET A 103 -3.29 -17.19 -2.87
CA MET A 103 -2.49 -17.49 -4.05
C MET A 103 -1.14 -18.12 -3.70
N THR A 104 -0.42 -17.58 -2.71
CA THR A 104 0.87 -18.13 -2.26
C THR A 104 0.69 -19.54 -1.68
N ALA A 105 -0.30 -19.73 -0.81
CA ALA A 105 -0.63 -21.05 -0.26
C ALA A 105 -1.01 -22.06 -1.35
N SER A 106 -1.81 -21.63 -2.33
CA SER A 106 -2.20 -22.48 -3.46
C SER A 106 -1.00 -22.89 -4.33
N LEU A 107 -0.10 -21.95 -4.65
CA LEU A 107 1.10 -22.21 -5.44
C LEU A 107 2.04 -23.18 -4.72
N GLU A 108 2.34 -22.95 -3.44
CA GLU A 108 3.16 -23.85 -2.64
C GLU A 108 2.56 -25.25 -2.54
N TYR A 109 1.25 -25.33 -2.30
CA TYR A 109 0.55 -26.60 -2.22
C TYR A 109 0.62 -27.38 -3.55
N LEU A 110 0.41 -26.71 -4.68
CA LEU A 110 0.49 -27.34 -6.00
C LEU A 110 1.92 -27.79 -6.34
N VAL A 111 2.95 -26.98 -6.02
CA VAL A 111 4.35 -27.33 -6.23
C VAL A 111 4.73 -28.52 -5.35
N GLN A 112 4.46 -28.48 -4.04
CA GLN A 112 4.75 -29.59 -3.14
C GLN A 112 3.97 -30.85 -3.50
N ARG A 113 2.70 -30.73 -3.92
CA ARG A 113 1.91 -31.86 -4.40
C ARG A 113 2.51 -32.47 -5.67
N LYS A 114 2.95 -31.67 -6.65
CA LYS A 114 3.65 -32.17 -7.84
C LYS A 114 4.98 -32.82 -7.49
N LEU A 115 5.78 -32.23 -6.61
CA LEU A 115 7.07 -32.79 -6.17
C LEU A 115 6.87 -34.13 -5.43
N ARG A 116 5.90 -34.22 -4.52
CA ARG A 116 5.54 -35.47 -3.83
C ARG A 116 5.09 -36.55 -4.81
N ASN A 117 4.24 -36.21 -5.79
CA ASN A 117 3.79 -37.17 -6.80
C ASN A 117 4.94 -37.66 -7.68
N ARG A 118 5.86 -36.77 -8.10
CA ARG A 118 7.05 -37.15 -8.86
C ARG A 118 7.97 -38.07 -8.05
N ARG A 119 8.17 -37.82 -6.75
CA ARG A 119 8.95 -38.72 -5.88
C ARG A 119 8.35 -40.11 -5.82
N LYS A 120 7.03 -40.24 -5.63
CA LYS A 120 6.34 -41.54 -5.62
C LYS A 120 6.52 -42.31 -6.94
N ILE A 121 6.34 -41.64 -8.08
CA ILE A 121 6.53 -42.25 -9.40
C ILE A 121 7.99 -42.68 -9.62
N LEU A 122 8.96 -41.87 -9.18
CA LEU A 122 10.38 -42.22 -9.27
C LEU A 122 10.75 -43.39 -8.35
N GLU A 123 10.18 -43.46 -7.14
CA GLU A 123 10.35 -44.60 -6.23
C GLU A 123 9.69 -45.87 -6.77
N GLU A 124 8.50 -45.75 -7.35
CA GLU A 124 7.82 -46.86 -8.03
C GLU A 124 8.63 -47.34 -9.25
N LYS A 125 9.17 -46.41 -10.05
CA LYS A 125 10.09 -46.72 -11.15
C LYS A 125 11.39 -47.35 -10.66
N ARG A 126 11.95 -46.90 -9.53
CA ARG A 126 13.12 -47.51 -8.87
C ARG A 126 12.80 -48.94 -8.41
N ARG A 127 11.61 -49.18 -7.86
CA ARG A 127 11.16 -50.52 -7.43
C ARG A 127 10.89 -51.46 -8.61
N SER A 128 10.38 -50.92 -9.72
CA SER A 128 10.20 -51.67 -10.97
C SER A 128 11.52 -52.01 -11.66
N TYR A 129 12.59 -51.23 -11.41
CA TYR A 129 13.95 -51.55 -11.86
C TYR A 129 14.60 -52.54 -10.88
N THR A 130 14.03 -53.75 -10.78
CA THR A 130 14.75 -54.89 -10.21
C THR A 130 15.98 -55.11 -11.08
N MET A 131 17.18 -55.07 -10.49
CA MET A 131 18.43 -55.33 -11.23
C MET A 131 18.31 -56.67 -11.97
N PRO A 132 18.70 -56.76 -13.25
CA PRO A 132 18.92 -58.05 -13.90
C PRO A 132 19.92 -58.85 -13.06
N ASP A 133 19.62 -60.12 -12.82
CA ASP A 133 20.48 -60.98 -12.00
C ASP A 133 21.94 -60.91 -12.48
N PRO A 134 22.91 -60.80 -11.55
CA PRO A 134 24.32 -60.82 -11.93
C PRO A 134 24.64 -62.14 -12.64
N PRO A 135 25.42 -62.11 -13.74
CA PRO A 135 25.82 -63.33 -14.42
C PRO A 135 26.55 -64.27 -13.45
N PRO A 136 26.32 -65.59 -13.53
CA PRO A 136 26.90 -66.55 -12.59
C PRO A 136 28.43 -66.44 -12.59
N PRO A 137 29.09 -66.54 -11.42
CA PRO A 137 30.53 -66.48 -11.35
C PRO A 137 31.14 -67.63 -12.17
N PRO A 138 32.22 -67.38 -12.93
CA PRO A 138 32.91 -68.46 -13.62
C PRO A 138 33.40 -69.48 -12.59
N ARG A 139 33.08 -70.77 -12.81
CA ARG A 139 33.61 -71.88 -12.01
C ARG A 139 35.14 -71.78 -12.03
N ARG A 140 35.75 -71.32 -10.93
CA ARG A 140 37.18 -71.50 -10.71
C ARG A 140 37.43 -73.00 -10.67
N LYS A 141 38.22 -73.51 -11.62
CA LYS A 141 38.86 -74.81 -11.47
C LYS A 141 39.74 -74.70 -10.23
N CYS A 142 39.53 -75.55 -9.23
CA CYS A 142 40.52 -75.75 -8.19
C CYS A 142 41.77 -76.26 -8.91
N PHE A 143 42.79 -75.41 -9.00
CA PHE A 143 44.12 -75.80 -9.39
C PHE A 143 44.78 -76.25 -8.10
N ASP A 144 44.92 -77.56 -7.94
CA ASP A 144 45.82 -78.17 -6.96
C ASP A 144 47.19 -77.50 -7.09
N SER A 145 47.68 -76.93 -6.00
CA SER A 145 49.10 -76.67 -5.82
C SER A 145 49.37 -76.62 -4.33
N ASP A 146 50.04 -77.69 -3.92
CA ASP A 146 50.56 -77.98 -2.60
C ASP A 146 51.21 -76.80 -1.88
N LEU A 147 51.06 -76.85 -0.55
CA LEU A 147 51.92 -76.21 0.42
C LEU A 147 53.40 -76.48 0.09
N ASP A 148 54.19 -75.44 -0.12
CA ASP A 148 55.49 -75.29 0.55
C ASP A 148 56.19 -73.99 0.14
N ARG A 149 56.16 -72.97 1.02
CA ARG A 149 57.31 -72.07 1.20
C ARG A 149 57.22 -71.23 2.48
N PRO A 150 58.15 -71.39 3.44
CA PRO A 150 58.31 -70.46 4.54
C PRO A 150 59.45 -69.44 4.29
N ALA A 151 59.43 -68.42 5.15
CA ALA A 151 60.50 -67.49 5.53
C ALA A 151 60.91 -66.35 4.57
N GLY A 152 60.57 -65.13 4.98
CA GLY A 152 61.61 -64.15 5.33
C GLY A 152 61.59 -62.76 4.67
N ARG A 153 61.86 -61.77 5.53
CA ARG A 153 62.49 -60.45 5.27
C ARG A 153 61.66 -59.32 4.63
N GLY A 154 61.44 -58.24 5.40
CA GLY A 154 61.25 -56.86 4.88
C GLY A 154 62.56 -56.30 4.27
N PRO A 155 62.70 -55.00 3.90
CA PRO A 155 62.03 -53.80 4.41
C PRO A 155 61.59 -52.80 3.30
N GLY A 156 61.19 -51.56 3.65
CA GLY A 156 61.24 -50.44 2.69
C GLY A 156 60.24 -49.32 2.93
N TRP A 157 60.67 -48.30 3.67
CA TRP A 157 60.05 -46.97 3.68
C TRP A 157 60.46 -46.25 2.39
N GLU A 158 59.54 -45.59 1.68
CA GLU A 158 59.80 -44.33 0.97
C GLU A 158 58.49 -43.68 0.46
N ASN A 159 58.05 -42.69 1.24
CA ASN A 159 57.55 -41.35 0.88
C ASN A 159 56.71 -41.11 -0.38
N GLY A 160 55.61 -40.35 -0.22
CA GLY A 160 55.06 -39.54 -1.32
C GLY A 160 53.76 -38.78 -1.05
N TYR A 161 53.88 -37.58 -0.44
CA TYR A 161 53.10 -36.36 -0.70
C TYR A 161 51.62 -36.22 -0.24
N THR A 162 51.49 -35.56 0.92
CA THR A 162 50.70 -34.33 1.20
C THR A 162 49.51 -33.96 0.31
N TYR A 163 48.34 -33.80 0.95
CA TYR A 163 47.40 -32.69 0.70
C TYR A 163 46.70 -32.30 2.01
N GLU A 164 47.02 -31.11 2.52
CA GLU A 164 46.12 -30.25 3.29
C GLU A 164 45.90 -28.99 2.42
N PRO A 165 44.66 -28.47 2.36
CA PRO A 165 44.37 -27.33 3.23
C PRO A 165 42.95 -27.34 3.85
N SER A 166 42.90 -27.08 5.16
CA SER A 166 42.07 -26.06 5.85
C SER A 166 41.08 -25.27 4.98
N THR A 167 39.78 -25.21 5.32
CA THR A 167 39.29 -24.38 6.43
C THR A 167 37.84 -24.74 6.78
N GLU A 168 37.63 -25.41 7.92
CA GLU A 168 36.44 -25.24 8.74
C GLU A 168 36.60 -23.92 9.50
N MET A 169 35.66 -22.99 9.32
CA MET A 169 35.37 -21.91 10.28
C MET A 169 33.85 -21.78 10.35
N GLU A 170 33.26 -22.70 11.09
CA GLU A 170 32.03 -22.42 11.81
C GLU A 170 32.37 -21.47 12.96
N GLN A 171 32.01 -20.18 12.83
CA GLN A 171 31.67 -19.31 13.96
C GLN A 171 31.01 -18.02 13.45
N GLN A 172 29.71 -18.09 13.17
CA GLN A 172 28.83 -16.93 13.23
C GLN A 172 28.02 -17.02 14.53
N ASN A 173 28.65 -16.56 15.60
CA ASN A 173 27.99 -16.04 16.78
C ASN A 173 28.84 -14.90 17.34
N LEU A 174 28.17 -13.83 17.78
CA LEU A 174 28.67 -12.51 18.18
C LEU A 174 28.96 -11.53 17.04
N MET A 175 27.99 -10.67 16.71
CA MET A 175 28.04 -9.26 17.14
C MET A 175 26.70 -8.57 16.84
N SER A 176 26.14 -7.92 17.85
CA SER A 176 24.94 -7.08 17.83
C SER A 176 24.99 -5.96 16.77
N PRO A 177 23.85 -5.49 16.25
CA PRO A 177 23.75 -4.13 15.73
C PRO A 177 23.35 -3.18 16.86
N GLU A 178 24.30 -2.33 17.26
CA GLU A 178 24.04 -1.07 17.93
C GLU A 178 23.15 -0.18 17.04
N THR A 179 22.15 0.39 17.69
CA THR A 179 21.40 1.56 17.27
C THR A 179 22.29 2.80 17.33
N GLU A 180 22.47 3.51 16.22
CA GLU A 180 22.60 4.99 16.14
C GLU A 180 22.69 5.38 14.65
N GLU A 181 21.62 5.97 14.11
CA GLU A 181 21.51 7.40 13.78
C GLU A 181 22.17 7.84 12.46
N THR A 182 21.33 8.13 11.47
CA THR A 182 21.60 9.15 10.44
C THR A 182 20.29 9.84 10.06
N LYS A 183 19.99 10.88 10.84
CA LYS A 183 19.66 12.24 10.41
C LYS A 183 19.41 12.41 8.89
N LEU A 184 18.17 12.74 8.51
CA LEU A 184 17.87 13.58 7.36
C LEU A 184 17.08 14.80 7.87
N GLU A 185 17.74 15.96 7.82
CA GLU A 185 17.09 17.26 7.62
C GLU A 185 16.52 17.33 6.20
#